data_AF-A0A350BBU1-F1
#
_entry.id   AF-A0A350BBU1-F1
#
_cell.length_a   1.000
_cell.length_b   1.000
_cell.length_c   1.000
_cell.angle_alpha   90.00
_cell.angle_beta   90.00
_cell.angle_gamma   90.00
#
_symmetry.space_group_name_H-M   'P 1'
#
loop_
_entity.id
_entity.type
_entity.pdbx_description
1 polymer ?
#
loop_
_entity_poly.entity_id
_entity_poly.type
_entity_poly.pdbx_seq_one_letter_code
_entity_poly.pdbx_strand_id
1 'polypeptide(L)'
;TNDLTQMTFGFSRDDAGKFLPDYYNSKILEQDPFQTIDQNGVGKLVKMAVSEGRKANPHLHLGVCGEHGGDPVSVEFFHNVGLDYVSCSPFRVPVARLAAAQAAIKAKAKI
;
A
#
# COMPACT_ATOMS: atom_id res chain seq x y z
N THR A 1 2.85 5.83 3.33
CA THR A 1 3.68 4.61 3.15
C THR A 1 5.01 4.87 2.46
N ASN A 2 5.24 6.00 1.79
CA ASN A 2 6.54 6.33 1.17
C ASN A 2 7.74 6.10 2.11
N ASP A 3 7.75 6.80 3.25
CA ASP A 3 8.88 6.71 4.19
C ASP A 3 8.97 5.35 4.87
N LEU A 4 7.82 4.70 5.10
CA LEU A 4 7.78 3.34 5.63
C LEU A 4 8.47 2.37 4.65
N THR A 5 8.23 2.49 3.35
CA THR A 5 8.95 1.72 2.32
C THR A 5 10.44 2.03 2.37
N GLN A 6 10.83 3.31 2.41
CA GLN A 6 12.24 3.71 2.48
C GLN A 6 12.97 3.04 3.65
N MET A 7 12.39 3.11 4.85
CA MET A 7 13.01 2.54 6.05
C MET A 7 12.97 1.01 6.07
N THR A 8 11.92 0.40 5.51
CA THR A 8 11.80 -1.08 5.47
C THR A 8 12.79 -1.69 4.49
N PHE A 9 12.97 -1.10 3.31
CA PHE A 9 13.91 -1.57 2.30
C PHE A 9 15.34 -1.05 2.51
N GLY A 10 15.52 0.02 3.29
CA GLY A 10 16.79 0.75 3.37
C GLY A 10 17.09 1.53 2.09
N PHE A 11 16.06 1.94 1.34
CA PHE A 11 16.20 2.66 0.08
C PHE A 11 15.96 4.15 0.29
N SER A 12 16.93 4.99 -0.05
CA SER A 12 16.69 6.41 -0.31
C SER A 12 15.94 6.53 -1.64
N ARG A 13 14.71 7.07 -1.63
CA ARG A 13 13.90 7.16 -2.86
C ARG A 13 14.59 7.99 -3.95
N ASP A 14 15.30 9.04 -3.56
CA ASP A 14 16.00 9.93 -4.49
C ASP A 14 17.23 9.27 -5.13
N ASP A 15 17.80 8.24 -4.48
CA ASP A 15 18.96 7.49 -4.99
C ASP A 15 18.58 6.16 -5.64
N ALA A 16 17.44 5.58 -5.26
CA ALA A 16 17.05 4.23 -5.65
C ALA A 16 16.85 4.09 -7.16
N GLY A 17 16.49 5.16 -7.85
CA GLY A 17 16.36 5.19 -9.31
C GLY A 17 17.63 4.77 -10.07
N LYS A 18 18.81 4.81 -9.42
CA LYS A 18 20.10 4.42 -10.01
C LYS A 18 20.28 2.90 -10.16
N PHE A 19 19.56 2.09 -9.36
CA PHE A 19 19.74 0.63 -9.33
C PHE A 19 18.43 -0.16 -9.41
N LEU A 20 17.29 0.46 -9.07
CA LEU A 20 15.99 -0.21 -9.13
C LEU A 20 15.66 -0.79 -10.52
N PRO A 21 15.96 -0.13 -11.65
CA PRO A 21 15.77 -0.74 -12.97
C PRO A 21 16.49 -2.09 -13.14
N ASP A 22 17.72 -2.21 -12.63
CA ASP A 22 18.49 -3.46 -12.71
C ASP A 22 17.88 -4.56 -11.85
N TYR A 23 17.26 -4.20 -10.71
CA TYR A 23 16.55 -5.15 -9.84
C TYR A 23 15.32 -5.73 -10.53
N TYR A 24 14.57 -4.93 -11.29
CA TYR A 24 13.42 -5.41 -12.06
C TYR A 24 13.85 -6.29 -13.23
N ASN A 25 14.88 -5.85 -13.98
CA ASN A 25 15.43 -6.60 -15.11
C ASN A 25 15.99 -7.97 -14.67
N SER A 26 16.60 -8.01 -13.49
CA SER A 26 17.15 -9.23 -12.88
C SER A 26 16.11 -10.04 -12.10
N LYS A 27 14.84 -9.60 -12.07
CA LYS A 27 13.74 -10.21 -11.31
C LYS A 27 14.02 -10.36 -9.81
N ILE A 28 14.87 -9.50 -9.26
CA ILE A 28 15.09 -9.40 -7.81
C ILE A 28 13.86 -8.77 -7.16
N LEU A 29 13.27 -7.77 -7.82
CA LEU A 29 11.97 -7.20 -7.48
C LEU A 29 11.05 -7.30 -8.70
N GLU A 30 9.77 -7.58 -8.47
CA GLU A 30 8.80 -7.70 -9.57
C GLU A 30 8.33 -6.33 -10.09
N GLN A 31 8.32 -5.31 -9.23
CA GLN A 31 7.80 -3.98 -9.52
C GLN A 31 8.36 -2.95 -8.55
N ASP A 32 8.11 -1.67 -8.84
CA ASP A 32 8.57 -0.55 -8.01
C ASP A 32 7.86 -0.49 -6.64
N PRO A 33 8.59 -0.72 -5.53
CA PRO A 33 8.00 -0.74 -4.19
C PRO A 33 7.54 0.64 -3.71
N PHE A 34 7.88 1.73 -4.42
CA PHE A 34 7.39 3.08 -4.15
C PHE A 34 6.10 3.42 -4.91
N GLN A 35 5.73 2.63 -5.92
CA GLN A 35 4.49 2.79 -6.68
C GLN A 35 3.40 1.82 -6.20
N THR A 36 3.77 0.56 -6.00
CA THR A 36 2.88 -0.48 -5.52
C THR A 36 3.44 -1.07 -4.23
N ILE A 37 2.58 -1.16 -3.21
CA ILE A 37 3.00 -1.58 -1.88
C ILE A 37 3.57 -3.00 -1.93
N ASP A 38 4.76 -3.19 -1.38
CA ASP A 38 5.27 -4.52 -1.08
C ASP A 38 4.40 -5.14 0.02
N GLN A 39 3.56 -6.09 -0.34
CA GLN A 39 2.60 -6.70 0.59
C GLN A 39 3.26 -7.64 1.61
N ASN A 40 4.46 -8.15 1.32
CA ASN A 40 5.14 -9.17 2.11
C ASN A 40 6.05 -8.57 3.19
N GLY A 41 6.74 -7.48 2.89
CA GLY A 41 7.55 -6.72 3.85
C GLY A 41 6.77 -5.55 4.43
N VAL A 42 6.64 -4.44 3.67
CA VAL A 42 5.99 -3.21 4.16
C VAL A 42 4.55 -3.47 4.57
N GLY A 43 3.82 -4.28 3.81
CA GLY A 43 2.45 -4.67 4.10
C GLY A 43 2.32 -5.47 5.40
N LYS A 44 3.33 -6.25 5.80
CA LYS A 44 3.33 -6.93 7.09
C LYS A 44 3.39 -5.94 8.25
N LEU A 45 4.16 -4.86 8.13
CA LEU A 45 4.19 -3.78 9.11
C LEU A 45 2.86 -3.04 9.17
N VAL A 46 2.23 -2.76 8.02
CA VAL A 46 0.90 -2.15 7.97
C VAL A 46 -0.15 -3.03 8.66
N LYS A 47 -0.18 -4.34 8.37
CA LYS A 47 -1.08 -5.31 9.01
C LYS A 47 -0.90 -5.34 10.53
N MET A 48 0.36 -5.36 10.98
CA MET A 48 0.70 -5.33 12.42
C MET A 48 0.19 -4.04 13.07
N ALA A 49 0.45 -2.87 12.47
CA ALA A 49 0.01 -1.58 13.01
C ALA A 49 -1.51 -1.49 13.12
N VAL A 50 -2.25 -1.98 12.11
CA VAL A 50 -3.72 -2.02 12.15
C VAL A 50 -4.21 -2.94 13.27
N SER A 51 -3.65 -4.15 13.37
CA SER A 51 -4.08 -5.13 14.38
C SER A 51 -3.78 -4.65 15.80
N GLU A 52 -2.54 -4.24 16.09
CA GLU A 52 -2.14 -3.79 17.42
C GLU A 52 -2.81 -2.47 17.80
N GLY A 53 -2.94 -1.53 16.86
CA GLY A 53 -3.63 -0.27 17.09
C GLY A 53 -5.09 -0.47 17.47
N ARG A 54 -5.81 -1.37 16.78
CA ARG A 54 -7.22 -1.67 17.09
C ARG A 54 -7.42 -2.56 18.30
N LYS A 55 -6.43 -3.38 18.68
CA LYS A 55 -6.44 -4.08 19.98
C LYS A 55 -6.43 -3.09 21.14
N ALA A 56 -5.63 -2.02 21.03
CA ALA A 56 -5.55 -0.99 22.06
C ALA A 56 -6.74 -0.02 22.03
N ASN A 57 -7.22 0.35 20.83
CA ASN A 57 -8.40 1.19 20.65
C ASN A 57 -9.28 0.65 19.49
N PRO A 58 -10.39 -0.05 19.79
CA PRO A 58 -11.26 -0.63 18.78
C PRO A 58 -11.88 0.38 17.80
N HIS A 59 -11.94 1.66 18.16
CA HIS A 59 -12.49 2.74 17.33
C HIS A 59 -11.39 3.57 16.64
N LEU A 60 -10.15 3.11 16.65
CA LEU A 60 -9.05 3.80 15.99
C LEU A 60 -9.29 3.88 14.47
N HIS A 61 -9.41 5.11 13.99
CA HIS A 61 -9.56 5.40 12.57
C HIS A 61 -8.19 5.42 11.89
N LEU A 62 -8.04 4.62 10.83
CA LEU A 62 -6.76 4.38 10.17
C LEU A 62 -6.91 4.58 8.66
N GLY A 63 -5.97 5.32 8.08
CA GLY A 63 -5.88 5.46 6.63
C GLY A 63 -4.44 5.51 6.14
N VAL A 64 -4.31 5.64 4.83
CA VAL A 64 -3.01 5.71 4.16
C VAL A 64 -2.98 6.89 3.20
N CYS A 65 -1.83 7.55 3.13
CA CYS A 65 -1.53 8.62 2.19
C CYS A 65 -0.29 8.30 1.34
N GLY A 66 -0.18 9.02 0.22
CA GLY A 66 0.93 8.95 -0.72
C GLY A 66 0.59 8.16 -1.99
N GLU A 67 1.61 7.82 -2.77
CA GLU A 67 1.45 7.22 -4.10
C GLU A 67 0.66 5.92 -4.10
N HIS A 68 0.93 5.05 -3.12
CA HIS A 68 0.22 3.78 -2.94
C HIS A 68 -1.30 3.96 -2.73
N GLY A 69 -1.76 5.12 -2.23
CA GLY A 69 -3.18 5.38 -2.03
C GLY A 69 -3.97 5.52 -3.34
N GLY A 70 -3.28 5.69 -4.48
CA GLY A 70 -3.89 5.78 -5.80
C GLY A 70 -3.56 4.60 -6.72
N ASP A 71 -2.88 3.57 -6.20
CA ASP A 71 -2.53 2.35 -6.94
C ASP A 71 -3.59 1.26 -6.67
N PRO A 72 -4.25 0.69 -7.70
CA PRO A 72 -5.34 -0.28 -7.49
C PRO A 72 -4.95 -1.52 -6.67
N VAL A 73 -3.76 -2.07 -6.87
CA VAL A 73 -3.28 -3.27 -6.15
C VAL A 73 -3.08 -2.94 -4.67
N SER A 74 -2.48 -1.79 -4.40
CA SER A 74 -2.27 -1.28 -3.05
C SER A 74 -3.59 -0.93 -2.36
N VAL A 75 -4.53 -0.29 -3.06
CA VAL A 75 -5.87 0.03 -2.53
C VAL A 75 -6.63 -1.24 -2.15
N GLU A 76 -6.58 -2.29 -2.98
CA GLU A 76 -7.17 -3.59 -2.64
C GLU A 76 -6.51 -4.20 -1.40
N PHE A 77 -5.18 -4.13 -1.29
CA PHE A 77 -4.46 -4.54 -0.08
C PHE A 77 -4.93 -3.76 1.14
N PHE A 78 -5.01 -2.43 1.08
CA PHE A 78 -5.43 -1.58 2.19
C PHE A 78 -6.87 -1.86 2.63
N HIS A 79 -7.76 -2.13 1.69
CA HIS A 79 -9.12 -2.59 1.98
C HIS A 79 -9.10 -3.91 2.76
N ASN A 80 -8.33 -4.90 2.28
CA ASN A 80 -8.29 -6.23 2.88
C ASN A 80 -7.67 -6.26 4.29
N VAL A 81 -6.75 -5.35 4.59
CA VAL A 81 -6.21 -5.21 5.96
C VAL A 81 -7.10 -4.37 6.87
N GLY A 82 -8.18 -3.79 6.33
CA GLY A 82 -9.21 -3.10 7.09
C GLY A 82 -8.95 -1.62 7.33
N LEU A 83 -8.17 -0.93 6.50
CA LEU A 83 -8.06 0.54 6.57
C LEU A 83 -9.42 1.17 6.26
N ASP A 84 -9.69 2.31 6.90
CA ASP A 84 -10.96 3.03 6.77
C ASP A 84 -10.98 3.97 5.56
N TYR A 85 -9.81 4.49 5.15
CA TYR A 85 -9.71 5.34 3.97
C TYR A 85 -8.34 5.27 3.28
N VAL A 86 -8.33 5.66 2.00
CA VAL A 86 -7.13 5.95 1.22
C VAL A 86 -7.13 7.42 0.79
N SER A 87 -5.95 8.04 0.76
CA SER A 87 -5.75 9.42 0.33
C SER A 87 -4.69 9.45 -0.77
N CYS A 88 -5.04 10.05 -1.90
CA CYS A 88 -4.19 10.14 -3.09
C CYS A 88 -4.32 11.50 -3.76
N SER A 89 -3.47 11.77 -4.76
CA SER A 89 -3.51 13.02 -5.52
C SER A 89 -4.86 13.21 -6.24
N PRO A 90 -5.31 14.45 -6.48
CA PRO A 90 -6.65 14.72 -7.02
C PRO A 90 -7.00 13.92 -8.28
N PHE A 91 -6.06 13.80 -9.21
CA PHE A 91 -6.26 13.08 -10.48
C PHE A 91 -6.37 11.56 -10.30
N ARG A 92 -5.86 10.99 -9.20
CA ARG A 92 -5.95 9.55 -8.90
C ARG A 92 -7.20 9.21 -8.10
N VAL A 93 -7.97 10.19 -7.61
CA VAL A 93 -9.22 9.96 -6.87
C VAL A 93 -10.22 9.07 -7.62
N PRO A 94 -10.49 9.27 -8.93
CA PRO A 94 -11.40 8.38 -9.66
C PRO A 94 -10.92 6.93 -9.69
N VAL A 95 -9.61 6.72 -9.89
CA VAL A 95 -8.98 5.39 -9.90
C VAL A 95 -9.07 4.73 -8.53
N ALA A 96 -8.73 5.46 -7.47
CA ALA A 96 -8.80 4.96 -6.09
C ALA A 96 -10.24 4.57 -5.70
N ARG A 97 -11.24 5.37 -6.09
CA ARG A 97 -12.65 5.06 -5.87
C ARG A 97 -13.09 3.79 -6.59
N LEU A 98 -12.71 3.63 -7.85
CA LEU A 98 -13.02 2.44 -8.63
C LEU A 98 -12.35 1.19 -8.03
N ALA A 99 -11.06 1.28 -7.69
CA ALA A 99 -10.31 0.19 -7.08
C ALA A 99 -10.90 -0.22 -5.71
N ALA A 100 -11.26 0.75 -4.86
CA ALA A 100 -11.89 0.49 -3.57
C ALA A 100 -13.25 -0.22 -3.73
N ALA A 101 -14.07 0.19 -4.72
CA ALA A 101 -15.33 -0.47 -5.02
C ALA A 101 -15.11 -1.92 -5.51
N GLN A 102 -14.16 -2.13 -6.42
CA GLN A 102 -13.79 -3.47 -6.91
C GLN A 102 -13.31 -4.37 -5.76
N ALA A 103 -12.46 -3.85 -4.88
CA ALA A 103 -11.98 -4.57 -3.70
C ALA A 103 -13.15 -5.00 -2.79
N ALA A 104 -14.08 -4.08 -2.51
CA ALA A 104 -15.26 -4.38 -1.70
C ALA A 104 -16.18 -5.44 -2.35
N ILE A 105 -16.36 -5.40 -3.68
CA ILE A 105 -17.14 -6.41 -4.41
C ILE A 105 -16.44 -7.78 -4.34
N LYS A 106 -15.13 -7.84 -4.62
CA LYS A 106 -14.35 -9.08 -4.53
C LYS A 106 -14.35 -9.69 -3.13
N ALA A 107 -14.23 -8.86 -2.09
CA ALA A 107 -14.26 -9.31 -0.70
C ALA A 107 -15.61 -9.95 -0.33
N LYS A 108 -16.72 -9.39 -0.81
CA LYS A 108 -18.06 -9.98 -0.64
C LYS A 108 -18.24 -11.29 -1.40
N ALA A 109 -17.68 -11.41 -2.61
CA ALA A 109 -17.80 -12.61 -3.44
C ALA A 109 -16.96 -13.81 -2.96
N LYS A 110 -16.07 -13.62 -1.97
CA LYS A 110 -15.27 -14.70 -1.35
C LYS A 110 -15.98 -15.38 -0.16
N ILE A 111 -17.18 -14.93 0.18
CA ILE A 111 -18.08 -15.51 1.20
C ILE A 111 -19.09 -16.40 0.49
#